data_AF-A0A419K2K3-F1
#
_entry.id   AF-A0A419K2K3-F1
#
_cell.length_a   1.000
_cell.length_b   1.000
_cell.length_c   1.000
_cell.angle_alpha   90.00
_cell.angle_beta   90.00
_cell.angle_gamma   90.00
#
_symmetry.space_group_name_H-M   'P 1'
#
loop_
_entity.id
_entity.type
_entity.pdbx_description
1 polymer ?
#
loop_
_entity_poly.entity_id
_entity_poly.type
_entity_poly.pdbx_seq_one_letter_code
_entity_poly.pdbx_strand_id
1 'polypeptide(L)'
;MRKATKIAVTLALVVVLLVTVSSFLWEEREPELKVAVLHIGPIGDYGWTFEGHSGAQKMAKELPYAELSEKEEACGTDAPQIMREYAEAGNKVIFCHSYNFGEYIEEVAPNYPDVIFMWGAGVDKKAPNAGIYFGRMYEARFLTGIVAGSLTETNKIGYAAALPTSEVVRGIDAFAKGVASVNPDAKVYVEWIGNWYNPPKEKEVTLSLIDRGCDVITHHSDSYAPGEAAEEKGVNYISFGSDMKMFAPHVFLTGTVWNWAPIMSDVVKAVREGTWDEHPGQDWWYGLAEGGVKLAPFSDLVPGDVREMVEEKKQAIVEGKFEVFPGMTDEELREIYYFEPNVVGEFPVKEAEEAIKIGAIYPLTGSLATSGADVKNGILLAVDIINNEHKMDLPLARSKGIDSLDGAKIEIVFGDSQGSPSAGKYETERLTDKEKVVTLIGCYQSAVTAEASQVAEDKGIPFLTATSTAPSLTQQGHLYFF
;
A
#
# COMPACT_ATOMS: atom_id res chain seq x y z
N MET A 1 71.46 27.58 31.64
CA MET A 1 70.58 26.49 32.11
C MET A 1 69.18 26.95 32.50
N ARG A 2 68.98 27.93 33.39
CA ARG A 2 67.63 28.30 33.91
C ARG A 2 66.58 28.78 32.88
N LYS A 3 66.97 29.41 31.76
CA LYS A 3 66.02 29.83 30.70
C LYS A 3 65.56 28.66 29.83
N ALA A 4 66.48 27.77 29.44
CA ALA A 4 66.16 26.60 28.61
C ALA A 4 65.22 25.63 29.34
N THR A 5 65.43 25.41 30.64
CA THR A 5 64.55 24.56 31.46
C THR A 5 63.14 25.16 31.60
N LYS A 6 63.00 26.49 31.75
CA LYS A 6 61.68 27.15 31.80
C LYS A 6 60.94 27.01 30.47
N ILE A 7 61.62 27.21 29.34
CA ILE A 7 61.02 27.06 28.01
C ILE A 7 60.57 25.61 27.78
N ALA A 8 61.39 24.63 28.17
CA ALA A 8 61.05 23.21 28.03
C ALA A 8 59.83 22.81 28.88
N VAL A 9 59.72 23.31 30.12
CA VAL A 9 58.58 23.04 31.00
C VAL A 9 57.30 23.72 30.48
N THR A 10 57.39 24.94 29.96
CA THR A 10 56.25 25.63 29.35
C THR A 10 55.78 24.93 28.07
N LEU A 11 56.69 24.47 27.22
CA LEU A 11 56.36 23.68 26.02
C LEU A 11 55.71 22.34 26.40
N ALA A 12 56.24 21.65 27.40
CA ALA A 12 55.66 20.39 27.88
C ALA A 12 54.23 20.60 28.42
N LEU A 13 54.00 21.68 29.17
CA LEU A 13 52.66 22.02 29.67
C LEU A 13 51.69 22.38 28.54
N VAL A 14 52.14 23.10 27.51
CA VAL A 14 51.31 23.43 26.34
C VAL A 14 50.98 22.17 25.53
N VAL A 15 51.92 21.24 25.36
CA VAL A 15 51.69 19.97 24.67
C VAL A 15 50.73 19.09 25.48
N VAL A 16 50.89 19.00 26.80
CA VAL A 16 49.95 18.28 27.66
C VAL A 16 48.56 18.91 27.59
N LEU A 17 48.47 20.24 27.61
CA LEU A 17 47.19 20.95 27.47
C LEU A 17 46.53 20.66 26.11
N LEU A 18 47.30 20.70 25.02
CA LEU A 18 46.82 20.40 23.66
C LEU A 18 46.37 18.94 23.53
N VAL A 19 47.09 17.99 24.12
CA VAL A 19 46.69 16.57 24.15
C VAL A 19 45.41 16.37 24.96
N THR A 20 45.30 17.00 26.14
CA THR A 20 44.07 16.92 26.95
C THR A 20 42.87 17.60 26.29
N VAL A 21 43.07 18.71 25.58
CA VAL A 21 42.02 19.40 24.82
C VAL A 21 41.63 18.56 23.60
N SER A 22 42.56 17.88 22.93
CA SER A 22 42.22 16.94 21.85
C SER A 22 41.46 15.70 22.34
N SER A 23 41.72 15.23 23.57
CA SER A 23 40.94 14.14 24.18
C SER A 23 39.56 14.58 24.68
N PHE A 24 39.38 15.87 25.02
CA PHE A 24 38.08 16.45 25.37
C PHE A 24 37.28 16.95 24.15
N LEU A 25 37.93 17.16 23.00
CA LEU A 25 37.32 17.50 21.71
C LEU A 25 37.11 16.27 20.81
N TRP A 26 37.45 15.07 21.31
CA TRP A 26 36.88 13.85 20.74
C TRP A 26 35.43 13.80 21.21
N GLU A 27 34.58 14.52 20.50
CA GLU A 27 33.15 14.24 20.50
C GLU A 27 33.06 12.76 20.11
N GLU A 28 32.75 11.89 21.08
CA GLU A 28 32.29 10.55 20.77
C GLU A 28 31.11 10.76 19.84
N ARG A 29 31.36 10.69 18.52
CA ARG A 29 30.29 10.53 17.56
C ARG A 29 29.59 9.27 18.00
N GLU A 30 28.41 9.44 18.58
CA GLU A 30 27.55 8.33 18.89
C GLU A 30 27.46 7.46 17.63
N PRO A 31 27.62 6.13 17.75
CA PRO A 31 27.69 5.26 16.58
C PRO A 31 26.46 5.50 15.69
N GLU A 32 26.73 5.85 14.43
CA GLU A 32 25.70 6.15 13.44
C GLU A 32 24.81 4.93 13.23
N LEU A 33 23.49 5.10 13.39
CA LEU A 33 22.49 4.08 13.10
C LEU A 33 21.97 4.33 11.68
N LYS A 34 22.27 3.43 10.76
CA LYS A 34 21.78 3.52 9.38
C LYS A 34 20.30 3.19 9.29
N VAL A 35 19.53 4.09 8.71
CA VAL A 35 18.08 3.99 8.54
C VAL A 35 17.73 4.20 7.08
N ALA A 36 16.92 3.32 6.51
CA ALA A 36 16.42 3.43 5.15
C ALA A 36 14.91 3.66 5.12
N VAL A 37 14.44 4.46 4.16
CA VAL A 37 13.01 4.54 3.81
C VAL A 37 12.85 4.20 2.32
N LEU A 38 12.10 3.14 2.06
CA LEU A 38 11.78 2.62 0.74
C LEU A 38 10.35 3.04 0.40
N HIS A 39 10.19 3.93 -0.57
CA HIS A 39 8.92 4.51 -0.96
C HIS A 39 8.30 3.77 -2.15
N ILE A 40 6.96 3.69 -2.20
CA ILE A 40 6.22 3.09 -3.34
C ILE A 40 6.30 3.95 -4.60
N GLY A 41 6.24 5.28 -4.45
CA GLY A 41 6.15 6.21 -5.56
C GLY A 41 7.21 7.31 -5.50
N PRO A 42 7.01 8.39 -6.28
CA PRO A 42 7.85 9.56 -6.23
C PRO A 42 7.44 10.52 -5.09
N ILE A 43 8.42 11.19 -4.48
CA ILE A 43 8.25 12.29 -3.52
C ILE A 43 7.44 13.44 -4.14
N GLY A 44 7.45 13.54 -5.48
CA GLY A 44 6.65 14.50 -6.23
C GLY A 44 5.14 14.26 -6.25
N ASP A 45 4.61 13.23 -5.55
CA ASP A 45 3.16 13.02 -5.40
C ASP A 45 2.48 14.09 -4.54
N TYR A 46 3.24 14.78 -3.68
CA TYR A 46 2.75 15.73 -2.67
C TYR A 46 1.68 15.14 -1.72
N GLY A 47 1.63 13.82 -1.59
CA GLY A 47 0.66 13.05 -0.81
C GLY A 47 1.36 12.05 0.11
N TRP A 48 1.15 10.75 -0.13
CA TRP A 48 1.67 9.65 0.70
C TRP A 48 3.21 9.66 0.77
N THR A 49 3.87 9.59 -0.38
CA THR A 49 5.33 9.49 -0.45
C THR A 49 5.99 10.78 0.04
N PHE A 50 5.42 11.93 -0.35
CA PHE A 50 5.89 13.23 0.14
C PHE A 50 5.87 13.32 1.66
N GLU A 51 4.76 12.93 2.31
CA GLU A 51 4.72 12.98 3.77
C GLU A 51 5.64 11.93 4.40
N GLY A 52 5.80 10.75 3.78
CA GLY A 52 6.82 9.76 4.16
C GLY A 52 8.22 10.35 4.22
N HIS A 53 8.62 11.03 3.14
CA HIS A 53 9.88 11.75 3.04
C HIS A 53 9.99 12.89 4.07
N SER A 54 8.97 13.74 4.17
CA SER A 54 8.86 14.82 5.17
C SER A 54 9.03 14.30 6.60
N GLY A 55 8.45 13.14 6.92
CA GLY A 55 8.59 12.47 8.20
C GLY A 55 9.99 11.94 8.45
N ALA A 56 10.58 11.26 7.46
CA ALA A 56 11.94 10.73 7.53
C ALA A 56 12.98 11.84 7.75
N GLN A 57 12.88 12.94 6.99
CA GLN A 57 13.77 14.09 7.12
C GLN A 57 13.65 14.78 8.50
N LYS A 58 12.44 14.87 9.06
CA LYS A 58 12.22 15.38 10.42
C LYS A 58 12.82 14.45 11.47
N MET A 59 12.61 13.14 11.34
CA MET A 59 13.23 12.13 12.22
C MET A 59 14.76 12.26 12.21
N ALA A 60 15.39 12.33 11.03
CA ALA A 60 16.84 12.46 10.92
C ALA A 60 17.37 13.77 11.52
N LYS A 61 16.59 14.84 11.48
CA LYS A 61 16.92 16.11 12.15
C LYS A 61 16.79 16.02 13.68
N GLU A 62 15.78 15.31 14.18
CA GLU A 62 15.56 15.08 15.61
C GLU A 62 16.59 14.12 16.21
N LEU A 63 17.01 13.13 15.42
CA LEU A 63 17.92 12.05 15.80
C LEU A 63 19.20 12.17 14.95
N PRO A 64 20.15 13.05 15.31
CA PRO A 64 21.33 13.34 14.48
C PRO A 64 22.29 12.14 14.32
N TYR A 65 22.09 11.06 15.08
CA TYR A 65 22.79 9.79 14.95
C TYR A 65 22.16 8.85 13.91
N ALA A 66 20.96 9.17 13.39
CA ALA A 66 20.30 8.40 12.35
C ALA A 66 20.85 8.81 10.97
N GLU A 67 21.64 7.94 10.35
CA GLU A 67 22.12 8.13 8.98
C GLU A 67 21.01 7.69 8.02
N LEU A 68 20.23 8.66 7.55
CA LEU A 68 19.07 8.43 6.67
C LEU A 68 19.48 8.22 5.21
N SER A 69 18.90 7.19 4.59
CA SER A 69 18.91 6.96 3.14
C SER A 69 17.48 6.71 2.64
N GLU A 70 17.17 7.14 1.42
CA GLU A 70 15.82 7.03 0.85
C GLU A 70 15.88 6.53 -0.60
N LYS A 71 14.86 5.76 -0.99
CA LYS A 71 14.69 5.27 -2.37
C LYS A 71 13.23 5.42 -2.80
N GLU A 72 13.00 6.21 -3.84
CA GLU A 72 11.73 6.29 -4.57
C GLU A 72 11.52 5.06 -5.46
N GLU A 73 10.26 4.73 -5.75
CA GLU A 73 9.86 3.63 -6.64
C GLU A 73 10.48 2.27 -6.24
N ALA A 74 10.60 2.03 -4.92
CA ALA A 74 11.26 0.86 -4.36
C ALA A 74 10.33 -0.35 -4.19
N CYS A 75 9.04 -0.21 -4.52
CA CYS A 75 8.02 -1.23 -4.31
C CYS A 75 7.50 -1.77 -5.65
N GLY A 76 8.31 -2.61 -6.28
CA GLY A 76 7.99 -3.31 -7.52
C GLY A 76 8.55 -4.74 -7.52
N THR A 77 8.67 -5.34 -8.70
CA THR A 77 9.25 -6.69 -8.86
C THR A 77 10.70 -6.80 -8.38
N ASP A 78 11.40 -5.67 -8.28
CA ASP A 78 12.76 -5.52 -7.78
C ASP A 78 12.83 -5.24 -6.27
N ALA A 79 11.69 -5.04 -5.58
CA ALA A 79 11.66 -4.72 -4.16
C ALA A 79 12.46 -5.70 -3.29
N PRO A 80 12.39 -7.04 -3.49
CA PRO A 80 13.22 -7.96 -2.73
C PRO A 80 14.72 -7.72 -2.90
N GLN A 81 15.16 -7.39 -4.11
CA GLN A 81 16.57 -7.07 -4.37
C GLN A 81 16.97 -5.77 -3.67
N ILE A 82 16.17 -4.71 -3.80
CA ILE A 82 16.42 -3.42 -3.16
C ILE A 82 16.52 -3.59 -1.63
N MET A 83 15.58 -4.30 -1.02
CA MET A 83 15.59 -4.55 0.43
C MET A 83 16.87 -5.26 0.89
N ARG A 84 17.33 -6.27 0.13
CA ARG A 84 18.61 -6.96 0.40
C ARG A 84 19.79 -6.01 0.31
N GLU A 85 19.86 -5.18 -0.73
CA GLU A 85 20.94 -4.19 -0.91
C GLU A 85 21.05 -3.24 0.28
N TYR A 86 19.92 -2.71 0.77
CA TYR A 86 19.91 -1.83 1.93
C TYR A 86 20.28 -2.55 3.24
N ALA A 87 19.83 -3.80 3.43
CA ALA A 87 20.21 -4.60 4.60
C ALA A 87 21.72 -4.91 4.59
N GLU A 88 22.28 -5.29 3.44
CA GLU A 88 23.71 -5.57 3.25
C GLU A 88 24.59 -4.32 3.36
N ALA A 89 24.05 -3.14 3.02
CA ALA A 89 24.70 -1.85 3.24
C ALA A 89 24.79 -1.44 4.73
N GLY A 90 24.21 -2.25 5.62
CA GLY A 90 24.31 -2.12 7.07
C GLY A 90 23.18 -1.30 7.71
N ASN A 91 22.08 -1.06 6.99
CA ASN A 91 20.88 -0.46 7.59
C ASN A 91 20.36 -1.35 8.73
N LYS A 92 19.98 -0.72 9.84
CA LYS A 92 19.43 -1.39 11.02
C LYS A 92 17.92 -1.27 11.11
N VAL A 93 17.36 -0.24 10.49
CA VAL A 93 15.92 -0.06 10.32
C VAL A 93 15.65 0.22 8.84
N ILE A 94 14.73 -0.53 8.25
CA ILE A 94 14.25 -0.31 6.88
C ILE A 94 12.74 -0.10 6.95
N PHE A 95 12.30 1.14 6.72
CA PHE A 95 10.89 1.47 6.57
C PHE A 95 10.45 1.14 5.14
N CYS A 96 9.64 0.11 5.00
CA CYS A 96 8.97 -0.29 3.76
C CYS A 96 7.63 0.45 3.67
N HIS A 97 7.65 1.66 3.09
CA HIS A 97 6.58 2.66 3.23
C HIS A 97 5.43 2.48 2.22
N SER A 98 4.76 1.33 2.28
CA SER A 98 3.51 1.05 1.55
C SER A 98 2.93 -0.29 1.97
N TYR A 99 1.60 -0.42 1.89
CA TYR A 99 0.91 -1.71 2.03
C TYR A 99 1.50 -2.79 1.12
N ASN A 100 1.92 -2.42 -0.09
CA ASN A 100 2.38 -3.35 -1.13
C ASN A 100 3.70 -4.06 -0.82
N PHE A 101 4.40 -3.70 0.26
CA PHE A 101 5.63 -4.39 0.67
C PHE A 101 5.41 -5.69 1.46
N GLY A 102 4.19 -6.01 1.87
CA GLY A 102 3.91 -7.11 2.81
C GLY A 102 4.53 -8.45 2.40
N GLU A 103 4.31 -8.90 1.17
CA GLU A 103 4.87 -10.17 0.65
C GLU A 103 6.40 -10.13 0.53
N TYR A 104 6.97 -8.98 0.12
CA TYR A 104 8.42 -8.82 0.00
C TYR A 104 9.12 -8.83 1.38
N ILE A 105 8.46 -8.29 2.42
CA ILE A 105 8.93 -8.37 3.80
C ILE A 105 8.95 -9.82 4.29
N GLU A 106 7.89 -10.58 4.02
CA GLU A 106 7.81 -12.00 4.38
C GLU A 106 8.93 -12.83 3.72
N GLU A 107 9.27 -12.53 2.45
CA GLU A 107 10.40 -13.15 1.75
C GLU A 107 11.77 -12.76 2.33
N VAL A 108 12.01 -11.46 2.53
CA VAL A 108 13.36 -10.93 2.75
C VAL A 108 13.74 -10.89 4.23
N ALA A 109 12.84 -10.43 5.11
CA ALA A 109 13.17 -10.15 6.50
C ALA A 109 13.79 -11.33 7.26
N PRO A 110 13.35 -12.60 7.08
CA PRO A 110 13.94 -13.74 7.76
C PRO A 110 15.44 -13.97 7.47
N ASN A 111 15.95 -13.47 6.34
CA ASN A 111 17.35 -13.61 5.95
C ASN A 111 18.27 -12.58 6.63
N TYR A 112 17.71 -11.55 7.27
CA TYR A 112 18.45 -10.44 7.91
C TYR A 112 17.94 -10.20 9.34
N PRO A 113 18.13 -11.16 10.27
CA PRO A 113 17.55 -11.09 11.61
C PRO A 113 18.04 -9.90 12.46
N ASP A 114 19.18 -9.31 12.11
CA ASP A 114 19.75 -8.13 12.79
C ASP A 114 19.25 -6.79 12.22
N VAL A 115 18.28 -6.83 11.30
CA VAL A 115 17.66 -5.67 10.65
C VAL A 115 16.18 -5.68 10.95
N ILE A 116 15.65 -4.54 11.40
CA ILE A 116 14.22 -4.36 11.64
C ILE A 116 13.55 -3.80 10.39
N PHE A 117 12.53 -4.51 9.91
CA PHE A 117 11.70 -4.09 8.78
C PHE A 117 10.38 -3.52 9.31
N MET A 118 10.04 -2.31 8.91
CA MET A 118 8.79 -1.65 9.33
C MET A 118 7.85 -1.53 8.14
N TRP A 119 6.73 -2.23 8.19
CA TRP A 119 5.72 -2.26 7.15
C TRP A 119 4.72 -1.11 7.33
N GLY A 120 4.79 -0.12 6.43
CA GLY A 120 3.84 0.99 6.41
C GLY A 120 2.47 0.54 5.94
N ALA A 121 1.42 0.87 6.68
CA ALA A 121 0.05 0.41 6.46
C ALA A 121 -0.14 -1.12 6.60
N GLY A 122 0.80 -1.81 7.24
CA GLY A 122 0.67 -3.24 7.52
C GLY A 122 -0.50 -3.59 8.43
N VAL A 123 -1.06 -4.79 8.23
CA VAL A 123 -2.23 -5.28 8.98
C VAL A 123 -1.93 -6.52 9.84
N ASP A 124 -0.81 -7.18 9.58
CA ASP A 124 -0.36 -8.38 10.29
C ASP A 124 1.17 -8.46 10.30
N LYS A 125 1.72 -9.24 11.24
CA LYS A 125 3.17 -9.41 11.40
C LYS A 125 3.70 -10.45 10.40
N LYS A 126 4.57 -10.01 9.48
CA LYS A 126 5.14 -10.86 8.40
C LYS A 126 6.40 -11.66 8.76
N ALA A 127 7.15 -11.23 9.77
CA ALA A 127 8.37 -11.91 10.23
C ALA A 127 8.70 -11.52 11.67
N PRO A 128 9.53 -12.28 12.41
CA PRO A 128 9.92 -11.95 13.79
C PRO A 128 10.53 -10.55 13.95
N ASN A 129 11.39 -10.16 13.00
CA ASN A 129 12.06 -8.87 12.87
C ASN A 129 11.30 -7.88 11.96
N ALA A 130 9.99 -8.08 11.78
CA ALA A 130 9.13 -7.15 11.08
C ALA A 130 8.04 -6.59 12.02
N GLY A 131 7.86 -5.28 11.99
CA GLY A 131 6.80 -4.56 12.67
C GLY A 131 5.88 -3.86 11.68
N ILE A 132 4.73 -3.38 12.14
CA ILE A 132 3.78 -2.63 11.32
C ILE A 132 3.60 -1.23 11.89
N TYR A 133 3.42 -0.23 11.03
CA TYR A 133 3.13 1.12 11.50
C TYR A 133 2.10 1.84 10.63
N PHE A 134 1.26 2.63 11.29
CA PHE A 134 0.23 3.40 10.61
C PHE A 134 -0.30 4.56 11.46
N GLY A 135 -1.12 5.42 10.87
CA GLY A 135 -1.79 6.51 11.58
C GLY A 135 -3.27 6.23 11.82
N ARG A 136 -3.83 6.68 12.96
CA ARG A 136 -5.28 6.69 13.22
C ARG A 136 -5.97 7.83 12.50
N MET A 137 -5.86 7.86 11.17
CA MET A 137 -6.34 8.93 10.30
C MET A 137 -7.82 9.26 10.48
N TYR A 138 -8.61 8.26 10.90
CA TYR A 138 -10.03 8.44 11.21
C TYR A 138 -10.28 9.50 12.29
N GLU A 139 -9.36 9.71 13.24
CA GLU A 139 -9.50 10.76 14.25
C GLU A 139 -9.44 12.15 13.63
N ALA A 140 -8.49 12.38 12.72
CA ALA A 140 -8.39 13.63 11.96
C ALA A 140 -9.56 13.80 10.98
N ARG A 141 -10.04 12.70 10.37
CA ARG A 141 -11.22 12.70 9.48
C ARG A 141 -12.49 13.13 10.20
N PHE A 142 -12.70 12.68 11.44
CA PHE A 142 -13.83 13.14 12.24
C PHE A 142 -13.80 14.67 12.42
N LEU A 143 -12.62 15.23 12.72
CA LEU A 143 -12.46 16.67 12.91
C LEU A 143 -12.66 17.47 11.62
N THR A 144 -12.18 16.99 10.47
CA THR A 144 -12.46 17.66 9.19
C THR A 144 -13.90 17.46 8.72
N GLY A 145 -14.57 16.39 9.15
CA GLY A 145 -16.01 16.19 8.98
C GLY A 145 -16.83 17.27 9.67
N ILE A 146 -16.43 17.70 10.88
CA ILE A 146 -17.05 18.85 11.57
C ILE A 146 -16.94 20.11 10.70
N VAL A 147 -15.76 20.39 10.15
CA VAL A 147 -15.56 21.54 9.25
C VAL A 147 -16.49 21.46 8.05
N ALA A 148 -16.54 20.30 7.36
CA ALA A 148 -17.38 20.13 6.19
C ALA A 148 -18.88 20.29 6.52
N GLY A 149 -19.34 19.68 7.61
CA GLY A 149 -20.73 19.77 8.04
C GLY A 149 -21.15 21.18 8.47
N SER A 150 -20.22 21.96 9.05
CA SER A 150 -20.45 23.35 9.42
C SER A 150 -20.46 24.33 8.24
N LEU A 151 -19.77 24.00 7.14
CA LEU A 151 -19.61 24.91 6.00
C LEU A 151 -20.46 24.55 4.76
N THR A 152 -21.04 23.35 4.68
CA THR A 152 -21.95 22.99 3.59
C THR A 152 -23.24 23.84 3.64
N GLU A 153 -23.64 24.37 2.49
CA GLU A 153 -24.88 25.10 2.25
C GLU A 153 -25.94 24.22 1.58
N THR A 154 -25.53 23.19 0.84
CA THR A 154 -26.40 22.29 0.08
C THR A 154 -26.76 21.00 0.82
N ASN A 155 -26.15 20.74 1.98
CA ASN A 155 -26.22 19.47 2.69
C ASN A 155 -25.67 18.28 1.87
N LYS A 156 -24.84 18.54 0.86
CA LYS A 156 -24.20 17.51 0.04
C LYS A 156 -22.69 17.70 0.04
N ILE A 157 -21.98 16.71 0.56
CA ILE A 157 -20.52 16.72 0.66
C ILE A 157 -20.00 15.54 -0.17
N GLY A 158 -19.02 15.79 -1.04
CA GLY A 158 -18.44 14.76 -1.91
C GLY A 158 -17.18 14.15 -1.30
N TYR A 159 -17.04 12.84 -1.43
CA TYR A 159 -15.88 12.07 -0.99
C TYR A 159 -15.39 11.16 -2.14
N ALA A 160 -14.31 11.55 -2.79
CA ALA A 160 -13.67 10.73 -3.84
C ALA A 160 -12.75 9.68 -3.18
N ALA A 161 -13.15 8.41 -3.17
CA ALA A 161 -12.47 7.35 -2.43
C ALA A 161 -11.63 6.45 -3.35
N ALA A 162 -10.42 6.07 -2.95
CA ALA A 162 -9.53 5.22 -3.76
C ALA A 162 -10.09 3.79 -3.96
N LEU A 163 -9.91 2.93 -2.96
CA LEU A 163 -10.29 1.52 -2.96
C LEU A 163 -11.16 1.21 -1.74
N PRO A 164 -12.08 0.23 -1.82
CA PRO A 164 -12.96 -0.13 -0.70
C PRO A 164 -12.21 -1.00 0.32
N THR A 165 -11.17 -0.46 0.94
CA THR A 165 -10.46 -1.11 2.06
C THR A 165 -11.04 -0.66 3.38
N SER A 166 -10.84 -1.43 4.46
CA SER A 166 -11.32 -1.03 5.79
C SER A 166 -10.74 0.31 6.27
N GLU A 167 -9.54 0.67 5.83
CA GLU A 167 -8.96 2.00 6.06
C GLU A 167 -9.82 3.11 5.45
N VAL A 168 -10.14 2.99 4.16
CA VAL A 168 -10.88 4.03 3.43
C VAL A 168 -12.29 4.12 3.98
N VAL A 169 -12.93 2.98 4.27
CA VAL A 169 -14.27 2.91 4.85
C VAL A 169 -14.31 3.53 6.24
N ARG A 170 -13.37 3.18 7.13
CA ARG A 170 -13.22 3.81 8.44
C ARG A 170 -13.00 5.32 8.34
N GLY A 171 -12.24 5.77 7.33
CA GLY A 171 -12.05 7.19 7.03
C GLY A 171 -13.33 7.91 6.61
N ILE A 172 -14.11 7.31 5.69
CA ILE A 172 -15.42 7.78 5.25
C ILE A 172 -16.38 7.90 6.43
N ASP A 173 -16.51 6.85 7.23
CA ASP A 173 -17.46 6.80 8.34
C ASP A 173 -17.09 7.77 9.46
N ALA A 174 -15.80 7.91 9.79
CA ALA A 174 -15.37 8.90 10.76
C ALA A 174 -15.66 10.33 10.29
N PHE A 175 -15.41 10.63 9.01
CA PHE A 175 -15.75 11.90 8.41
C PHE A 175 -17.27 12.15 8.44
N ALA A 176 -18.06 11.15 8.07
CA ALA A 176 -19.52 11.22 8.09
C ALA A 176 -20.10 11.43 9.50
N LYS A 177 -19.51 10.79 10.53
CA LYS A 177 -19.83 11.07 11.95
C LYS A 177 -19.52 12.52 12.33
N GLY A 178 -18.38 13.03 11.90
CA GLY A 178 -17.99 14.43 12.09
C GLY A 178 -19.03 15.39 11.50
N VAL A 179 -19.41 15.16 10.25
CA VAL A 179 -20.48 15.92 9.55
C VAL A 179 -21.79 15.88 10.33
N ALA A 180 -22.27 14.68 10.68
CA ALA A 180 -23.55 14.49 11.35
C ALA A 180 -23.61 15.12 12.75
N SER A 181 -22.44 15.30 13.41
CA SER A 181 -22.37 15.88 14.76
C SER A 181 -22.75 17.37 14.80
N VAL A 182 -22.63 18.07 13.67
CA VAL A 182 -22.96 19.50 13.54
C VAL A 182 -24.09 19.76 12.55
N ASN A 183 -24.29 18.87 11.58
CA ASN A 183 -25.33 18.97 10.57
C ASN A 183 -25.92 17.58 10.28
N PRO A 184 -26.99 17.17 11.00
CA PRO A 184 -27.57 15.83 10.86
C PRO A 184 -28.32 15.62 9.53
N ASP A 185 -28.64 16.70 8.80
CA ASP A 185 -29.33 16.64 7.50
C ASP A 185 -28.34 16.45 6.33
N ALA A 186 -27.06 16.76 6.54
CA ALA A 186 -26.02 16.62 5.53
C ALA A 186 -25.71 15.15 5.18
N LYS A 187 -25.44 14.92 3.89
CA LYS A 187 -25.11 13.61 3.32
C LYS A 187 -23.72 13.62 2.69
N VAL A 188 -22.98 12.54 2.89
CA VAL A 188 -21.64 12.32 2.32
C VAL A 188 -21.77 11.39 1.12
N TYR A 189 -21.64 11.94 -0.09
CA TYR A 189 -21.70 11.22 -1.35
C TYR A 189 -20.34 10.61 -1.67
N VAL A 190 -20.26 9.29 -1.72
CA VAL A 190 -19.02 8.56 -2.00
C VAL A 190 -19.03 8.08 -3.45
N GLU A 191 -17.93 8.33 -4.16
CA GLU A 191 -17.64 7.72 -5.46
C GLU A 191 -16.23 7.13 -5.47
N TRP A 192 -16.09 5.96 -6.09
CA TRP A 192 -14.86 5.18 -6.08
C TRP A 192 -14.00 5.46 -7.32
N ILE A 193 -12.73 5.77 -7.10
CA ILE A 193 -11.72 6.00 -8.13
C ILE A 193 -11.24 4.66 -8.72
N GLY A 194 -11.14 3.63 -7.88
CA GLY A 194 -10.62 2.31 -8.25
C GLY A 194 -9.09 2.22 -8.23
N ASN A 195 -8.40 3.23 -7.70
CA ASN A 195 -6.94 3.27 -7.57
C ASN A 195 -6.54 4.29 -6.48
N TRP A 196 -5.40 4.07 -5.83
CA TRP A 196 -4.77 5.03 -4.91
C TRP A 196 -4.22 6.26 -5.63
N TYR A 197 -3.62 6.06 -6.82
CA TYR A 197 -2.99 7.13 -7.60
C TYR A 197 -3.37 7.03 -9.08
N ASN A 198 -4.23 7.94 -9.53
CA ASN A 198 -4.60 8.14 -10.92
C ASN A 198 -5.14 9.57 -11.10
N PRO A 199 -4.27 10.58 -11.25
CA PRO A 199 -4.68 11.99 -11.26
C PRO A 199 -5.82 12.31 -12.26
N PRO A 200 -5.81 11.78 -13.50
CA PRO A 200 -6.95 11.96 -14.42
C PRO A 200 -8.28 11.40 -13.87
N LYS A 201 -8.27 10.18 -13.30
CA LYS A 201 -9.49 9.55 -12.78
C LYS A 201 -9.96 10.19 -11.48
N GLU A 202 -9.03 10.59 -10.62
CA GLU A 202 -9.30 11.37 -9.40
C GLU A 202 -10.03 12.66 -9.74
N LYS A 203 -9.55 13.40 -10.75
CA LYS A 203 -10.21 14.60 -11.25
C LYS A 203 -11.61 14.31 -11.81
N GLU A 204 -11.76 13.26 -12.61
CA GLU A 204 -13.05 12.85 -13.18
C GLU A 204 -14.10 12.57 -12.09
N VAL A 205 -13.75 11.77 -11.07
CA VAL A 205 -14.64 11.43 -9.95
C VAL A 205 -14.99 12.66 -9.11
N THR A 206 -14.00 13.52 -8.86
CA THR A 206 -14.20 14.79 -8.13
C THR A 206 -15.20 15.69 -8.86
N LEU A 207 -15.06 15.82 -10.18
CA LEU A 207 -16.00 16.59 -11.00
C LEU A 207 -17.41 15.99 -11.02
N SER A 208 -17.53 14.66 -11.08
CA SER A 208 -18.82 13.96 -10.98
C SER A 208 -19.56 14.29 -9.66
N LEU A 209 -18.86 14.27 -8.53
CA LEU A 209 -19.42 14.64 -7.22
C LEU A 209 -19.88 16.11 -7.19
N ILE A 210 -19.10 17.02 -7.76
CA ILE A 210 -19.45 18.44 -7.89
C ILE A 210 -20.70 18.61 -8.77
N ASP A 211 -20.77 17.93 -9.91
CA ASP A 211 -21.93 17.97 -10.83
C ASP A 211 -23.21 17.42 -10.18
N ARG A 212 -23.10 16.55 -9.16
CA ARG A 212 -24.22 16.07 -8.32
C ARG A 212 -24.67 17.09 -7.26
N GLY A 213 -24.02 18.24 -7.21
CA GLY A 213 -24.32 19.37 -6.34
C GLY A 213 -23.62 19.33 -4.99
N CYS A 214 -22.51 18.59 -4.84
CA CYS A 214 -21.70 18.66 -3.64
C CYS A 214 -20.95 20.00 -3.58
N ASP A 215 -21.01 20.70 -2.44
CA ASP A 215 -20.43 22.03 -2.26
C ASP A 215 -19.21 22.05 -1.33
N VAL A 216 -18.88 20.90 -0.74
CA VAL A 216 -17.61 20.62 -0.08
C VAL A 216 -17.10 19.30 -0.63
N ILE A 217 -15.83 19.24 -1.01
CA ILE A 217 -15.18 18.04 -1.53
C ILE A 217 -14.01 17.65 -0.64
N THR A 218 -13.92 16.36 -0.34
CA THR A 218 -12.70 15.71 0.14
C THR A 218 -12.42 14.46 -0.70
N HIS A 219 -11.27 13.86 -0.48
CA HIS A 219 -10.83 12.65 -1.18
C HIS A 219 -10.05 11.75 -0.23
N HIS A 220 -9.80 10.51 -0.65
CA HIS A 220 -8.88 9.55 -0.04
C HIS A 220 -8.10 8.87 -1.17
N SER A 221 -7.19 9.62 -1.77
CA SER A 221 -6.30 9.23 -2.86
C SER A 221 -4.99 10.02 -2.74
N ASP A 222 -3.96 9.63 -3.47
CA ASP A 222 -2.58 10.06 -3.20
C ASP A 222 -2.15 11.31 -3.97
N SER A 223 -2.94 11.81 -4.92
CA SER A 223 -2.59 13.00 -5.71
C SER A 223 -3.31 14.27 -5.25
N TYR A 224 -2.79 15.41 -5.70
CA TYR A 224 -3.41 16.73 -5.51
C TYR A 224 -4.52 17.06 -6.54
N ALA A 225 -4.82 16.17 -7.50
CA ALA A 225 -5.76 16.44 -8.58
C ALA A 225 -7.22 16.75 -8.13
N PRO A 226 -7.75 16.14 -7.05
CA PRO A 226 -9.04 16.55 -6.49
C PRO A 226 -9.07 18.01 -6.05
N GLY A 227 -7.97 18.50 -5.47
CA GLY A 227 -7.82 19.90 -5.08
C GLY A 227 -7.89 20.84 -6.29
N GLU A 228 -7.18 20.52 -7.37
CA GLU A 228 -7.23 21.32 -8.61
C GLU A 228 -8.62 21.35 -9.24
N ALA A 229 -9.37 20.24 -9.20
CA ALA A 229 -10.75 20.22 -9.70
C ALA A 229 -11.69 21.06 -8.84
N ALA A 230 -11.54 21.01 -7.51
CA ALA A 230 -12.33 21.83 -6.59
C ALA A 230 -12.03 23.33 -6.80
N GLU A 231 -10.76 23.69 -6.96
CA GLU A 231 -10.31 25.04 -7.30
C GLU A 231 -10.88 25.53 -8.64
N GLU A 232 -10.82 24.70 -9.69
CA GLU A 232 -11.39 25.03 -11.01
C GLU A 232 -12.90 25.32 -10.95
N LYS A 233 -13.62 24.65 -10.04
CA LYS A 233 -15.06 24.79 -9.87
C LYS A 233 -15.47 25.78 -8.79
N GLY A 234 -14.53 26.30 -8.00
CA GLY A 234 -14.83 27.19 -6.88
C GLY A 234 -15.59 26.49 -5.74
N VAL A 235 -15.35 25.20 -5.54
CA VAL A 235 -16.02 24.38 -4.51
C VAL A 235 -15.08 24.16 -3.33
N ASN A 236 -15.58 24.31 -2.09
CA ASN A 236 -14.76 24.16 -0.88
C ASN A 236 -14.05 22.80 -0.83
N TYR A 237 -12.81 22.79 -0.37
CA TYR A 237 -11.95 21.62 -0.42
C TYR A 237 -11.29 21.30 0.92
N ILE A 238 -11.30 20.02 1.28
CA ILE A 238 -10.57 19.46 2.42
C ILE A 238 -9.61 18.41 1.88
N SER A 239 -8.30 18.65 2.03
CA SER A 239 -7.28 17.73 1.55
C SER A 239 -7.14 16.47 2.40
N PHE A 240 -6.56 15.45 1.80
CA PHE A 240 -6.15 14.22 2.46
C PHE A 240 -4.68 13.92 2.21
N GLY A 241 -4.06 13.22 3.17
CA GLY A 241 -2.68 12.77 3.11
C GLY A 241 -1.68 13.86 3.46
N SER A 242 -1.85 15.06 2.90
CA SER A 242 -0.89 16.18 2.96
C SER A 242 -1.59 17.53 3.08
N ASP A 243 -0.82 18.59 3.41
CA ASP A 243 -1.27 19.98 3.31
C ASP A 243 -1.20 20.43 1.83
N MET A 244 -2.32 20.26 1.13
CA MET A 244 -2.44 20.54 -0.30
C MET A 244 -2.96 21.96 -0.60
N LYS A 245 -2.89 22.89 0.36
CA LYS A 245 -3.41 24.26 0.20
C LYS A 245 -2.89 24.95 -1.07
N MET A 246 -1.64 24.70 -1.45
CA MET A 246 -1.04 25.33 -2.63
C MET A 246 -1.71 24.97 -3.96
N PHE A 247 -2.42 23.85 -4.02
CA PHE A 247 -3.13 23.37 -5.24
C PHE A 247 -4.59 23.83 -5.30
N ALA A 248 -5.14 24.30 -4.19
CA ALA A 248 -6.51 24.81 -4.10
C ALA A 248 -6.63 26.06 -3.20
N PRO A 249 -5.79 27.10 -3.40
CA PRO A 249 -5.60 28.16 -2.41
C PRO A 249 -6.84 29.02 -2.12
N HIS A 250 -7.82 29.07 -3.04
CA HIS A 250 -9.01 29.90 -2.88
C HIS A 250 -10.20 29.17 -2.27
N VAL A 251 -10.16 27.84 -2.25
CA VAL A 251 -11.28 27.00 -1.76
C VAL A 251 -10.87 26.05 -0.64
N PHE A 252 -9.57 25.94 -0.32
CA PHE A 252 -9.06 25.09 0.75
C PHE A 252 -9.58 25.54 2.13
N LEU A 253 -10.09 24.60 2.92
CA LEU A 253 -10.55 24.83 4.29
C LEU A 253 -9.51 24.41 5.34
N THR A 254 -9.07 23.15 5.25
CA THR A 254 -8.06 22.47 6.07
C THR A 254 -7.77 21.11 5.41
N GLY A 255 -7.06 20.20 6.07
CA GLY A 255 -6.76 18.88 5.55
C GLY A 255 -6.43 17.89 6.66
N THR A 256 -6.60 16.61 6.38
CA THR A 256 -6.09 15.53 7.24
C THR A 256 -4.73 15.09 6.75
N VAL A 257 -3.71 15.20 7.60
CA VAL A 257 -2.30 15.10 7.20
C VAL A 257 -1.62 13.97 7.96
N TRP A 258 -0.89 13.13 7.24
CA TRP A 258 -0.02 12.14 7.84
C TRP A 258 1.13 12.82 8.59
N ASN A 259 1.54 12.28 9.74
CA ASN A 259 2.68 12.80 10.47
C ASN A 259 3.55 11.65 10.96
N TRP A 260 4.42 11.16 10.08
CA TRP A 260 5.21 9.95 10.34
C TRP A 260 6.39 10.15 11.28
N ALA A 261 6.84 11.39 11.50
CA ALA A 261 8.04 11.68 12.28
C ALA A 261 8.00 11.08 13.71
N PRO A 262 6.91 11.20 14.50
CA PRO A 262 6.86 10.60 15.84
C PRO A 262 7.03 9.09 15.83
N ILE A 263 6.30 8.38 14.95
CA ILE A 263 6.41 6.93 14.78
C ILE A 263 7.84 6.55 14.38
N MET A 264 8.37 7.17 13.32
CA MET A 264 9.70 6.84 12.80
C MET A 264 10.78 7.11 13.85
N SER A 265 10.70 8.24 14.56
CA SER A 265 11.62 8.60 15.64
C SER A 265 11.57 7.58 16.79
N ASP A 266 10.37 7.18 17.22
CA ASP A 266 10.23 6.24 18.34
C ASP A 266 10.69 4.83 17.97
N VAL A 267 10.39 4.36 16.76
CA VAL A 267 10.93 3.08 16.26
C VAL A 267 12.45 3.12 16.20
N VAL A 268 13.05 4.17 15.63
CA VAL A 268 14.51 4.29 15.52
C VAL A 268 15.19 4.33 16.90
N LYS A 269 14.60 5.03 17.88
CA LYS A 269 15.07 5.01 19.27
C LYS A 269 14.96 3.61 19.86
N ALA A 270 13.81 2.95 19.72
CA ALA A 270 13.58 1.62 20.28
C ALA A 270 14.55 0.57 19.72
N VAL A 271 14.85 0.63 18.42
CA VAL A 271 15.87 -0.24 17.81
C VAL A 271 17.27 0.08 18.34
N ARG A 272 17.62 1.35 18.44
CA ARG A 272 18.92 1.78 18.99
C ARG A 272 19.12 1.34 20.44
N GLU A 273 18.05 1.40 21.25
CA GLU A 273 18.06 1.07 22.67
C GLU A 273 17.90 -0.43 22.94
N GLY A 274 17.56 -1.22 21.91
CA GLY A 274 17.30 -2.65 22.03
C GLY A 274 15.96 -2.99 22.69
N THR A 275 15.02 -2.05 22.68
CA THR A 275 13.68 -2.14 23.31
C THR A 275 12.56 -2.33 22.29
N TRP A 276 12.87 -2.46 20.99
CA TRP A 276 11.87 -2.62 19.93
C TRP A 276 10.92 -3.82 20.16
N ASP A 277 11.44 -4.95 20.63
CA ASP A 277 10.64 -6.15 20.95
C ASP A 277 9.71 -5.93 22.16
N GLU A 278 9.93 -4.90 22.97
CA GLU A 278 9.08 -4.57 24.12
C GLU A 278 7.80 -3.81 23.71
N HIS A 279 7.77 -3.25 22.49
CA HIS A 279 6.58 -2.57 21.99
C HIS A 279 5.44 -3.57 21.72
N PRO A 280 4.23 -3.37 22.26
CA PRO A 280 3.13 -4.33 22.15
C PRO A 280 2.84 -4.73 20.70
N GLY A 281 2.97 -6.02 20.41
CA GLY A 281 2.69 -6.61 19.09
C GLY A 281 3.59 -6.12 17.96
N GLN A 282 4.56 -5.24 18.23
CA GLN A 282 5.29 -4.49 17.21
C GLN A 282 4.31 -3.82 16.22
N ASP A 283 3.26 -3.21 16.78
CA ASP A 283 2.23 -2.46 16.05
C ASP A 283 2.19 -1.00 16.52
N TRP A 284 2.67 -0.09 15.68
CA TRP A 284 2.72 1.35 15.95
C TRP A 284 1.57 2.06 15.25
N TRP A 285 0.42 2.15 15.93
CA TRP A 285 -0.77 2.81 15.39
C TRP A 285 -1.11 4.11 16.12
N TYR A 286 -0.46 5.20 15.70
CA TYR A 286 -0.48 6.48 16.40
C TYR A 286 -1.60 7.40 15.89
N GLY A 287 -2.38 7.96 16.81
CA GLY A 287 -3.42 8.93 16.54
C GLY A 287 -2.98 10.36 16.76
N LEU A 288 -3.94 11.23 17.11
CA LEU A 288 -3.71 12.62 17.45
C LEU A 288 -2.92 12.77 18.74
N ALA A 289 -3.11 11.86 19.71
CA ALA A 289 -2.44 11.89 21.01
C ALA A 289 -0.93 11.68 20.89
N GLU A 290 -0.52 10.67 20.11
CA GLU A 290 0.89 10.36 19.83
C GLU A 290 1.46 11.18 18.67
N GLY A 291 0.59 11.90 17.95
CA GLY A 291 0.96 12.78 16.84
C GLY A 291 1.24 12.04 15.53
N GLY A 292 0.73 10.82 15.33
CA GLY A 292 0.84 10.09 14.06
C GLY A 292 0.01 10.71 12.93
N VAL A 293 -1.01 11.50 13.28
CA VAL A 293 -1.85 12.25 12.36
C VAL A 293 -2.08 13.67 12.89
N LYS A 294 -2.42 14.61 12.00
CA LYS A 294 -2.72 16.00 12.37
C LYS A 294 -3.68 16.65 11.37
N LEU A 295 -4.12 17.85 11.71
CA LEU A 295 -4.81 18.74 10.77
C LEU A 295 -3.82 19.69 10.11
N ALA A 296 -4.02 19.98 8.83
CA ALA A 296 -3.41 21.14 8.19
C ALA A 296 -3.93 22.44 8.82
N PRO A 297 -3.18 23.55 8.77
CA PRO A 297 -3.67 24.85 9.24
C PRO A 297 -4.99 25.23 8.58
N PHE A 298 -5.93 25.78 9.37
CA PHE A 298 -7.17 26.32 8.82
C PHE A 298 -6.91 27.51 7.91
N SER A 299 -7.65 27.59 6.81
CA SER A 299 -7.71 28.80 5.99
C SER A 299 -8.64 29.85 6.60
N ASP A 300 -8.56 31.07 6.08
CA ASP A 300 -9.43 32.18 6.47
C ASP A 300 -10.91 31.96 6.11
N LEU A 301 -11.23 30.94 5.32
CA LEU A 301 -12.61 30.54 5.01
C LEU A 301 -13.30 29.85 6.19
N VAL A 302 -12.55 29.24 7.10
CA VAL A 302 -13.12 28.53 8.26
C VAL A 302 -13.39 29.53 9.39
N PRO A 303 -14.66 29.74 9.81
CA PRO A 303 -15.02 30.67 10.87
C PRO A 303 -14.38 30.34 12.22
N GLY A 304 -14.16 31.36 13.06
CA GLY A 304 -13.44 31.21 14.33
C GLY A 304 -14.13 30.27 15.32
N ASP A 305 -15.46 30.31 15.41
CA ASP A 305 -16.28 29.41 16.22
C ASP A 305 -16.17 27.94 15.77
N VAL A 306 -16.10 27.69 14.45
CA VAL A 306 -15.85 26.35 13.90
C VAL A 306 -14.44 25.87 14.27
N ARG A 307 -13.42 26.73 14.18
CA ARG A 307 -12.04 26.37 14.59
C ARG A 307 -11.97 26.02 16.07
N GLU A 308 -12.62 26.80 16.92
CA GLU A 308 -12.69 26.55 18.37
C GLU A 308 -13.38 25.21 18.68
N MET A 309 -14.50 24.92 18.01
CA MET A 309 -15.22 23.64 18.16
C MET A 309 -14.35 22.44 17.76
N VAL A 310 -13.61 22.56 16.66
CA VAL A 310 -12.71 21.49 16.20
C VAL A 310 -11.55 21.31 17.18
N GLU A 311 -10.95 22.38 17.69
CA GLU A 311 -9.87 22.27 18.67
C GLU A 311 -10.36 21.67 20.00
N GLU A 312 -11.55 22.03 20.48
CA GLU A 312 -12.16 21.41 21.66
C GLU A 312 -12.32 19.89 21.47
N LYS A 313 -12.86 19.47 20.32
CA LYS A 313 -13.03 18.05 20.00
C LYS A 313 -11.72 17.31 19.83
N LYS A 314 -10.72 17.94 19.22
CA LYS A 314 -9.36 17.41 19.11
C LYS A 314 -8.76 17.17 20.50
N GLN A 315 -8.86 18.13 21.41
CA GLN A 315 -8.38 17.98 22.79
C GLN A 315 -9.13 16.85 23.52
N ALA A 316 -10.45 16.73 23.32
CA ALA A 316 -11.21 15.62 23.89
C ALA A 316 -10.75 14.24 23.37
N ILE A 317 -10.39 14.13 22.08
CA ILE A 317 -9.80 12.90 21.52
C ILE A 317 -8.42 12.62 22.13
N VAL A 318 -7.54 13.63 22.14
CA VAL A 318 -6.17 13.51 22.69
C VAL A 318 -6.19 13.11 24.17
N GLU A 319 -7.14 13.62 24.94
CA GLU A 319 -7.31 13.31 26.36
C GLU A 319 -8.06 11.98 26.61
N GLY A 320 -8.52 11.28 25.57
CA GLY A 320 -9.32 10.05 25.68
C GLY A 320 -10.73 10.27 26.25
N LYS A 321 -11.23 11.52 26.25
CA LYS A 321 -12.59 11.87 26.68
C LYS A 321 -13.63 11.68 25.58
N PHE A 322 -13.19 11.53 24.34
CA PHE A 322 -14.03 11.28 23.19
C PHE A 322 -13.41 10.23 22.26
N GLU A 323 -14.17 9.20 21.93
CA GLU A 323 -13.83 8.18 20.96
C GLU A 323 -14.72 8.36 19.72
N VAL A 324 -14.13 8.36 18.52
CA VAL A 324 -14.89 8.48 17.25
C VAL A 324 -15.81 7.27 17.05
N PHE A 325 -15.32 6.08 17.42
CA PHE A 325 -16.03 4.81 17.36
C PHE A 325 -16.06 4.21 18.77
N PRO A 326 -17.01 4.64 19.62
CA PRO A 326 -16.97 4.30 21.04
C PRO A 326 -17.13 2.80 21.28
N GLY A 327 -16.24 2.25 22.10
CA GLY A 327 -16.29 0.85 22.52
C GLY A 327 -15.78 -0.18 21.50
N MET A 328 -15.19 0.24 20.38
CA MET A 328 -14.50 -0.65 19.45
C MET A 328 -13.03 -0.83 19.84
N THR A 329 -12.56 -2.06 19.78
CA THR A 329 -11.13 -2.42 19.90
C THR A 329 -10.36 -2.09 18.63
N ASP A 330 -9.02 -2.08 18.70
CA ASP A 330 -8.18 -1.84 17.52
C ASP A 330 -8.37 -2.88 16.41
N GLU A 331 -8.66 -4.13 16.78
CA GLU A 331 -9.00 -5.21 15.84
C GLU A 331 -10.32 -4.89 15.13
N GLU A 332 -11.39 -4.58 15.88
CA GLU A 332 -12.69 -4.21 15.31
C GLU A 332 -12.60 -2.95 14.43
N LEU A 333 -11.81 -1.95 14.83
CA LEU A 333 -11.57 -0.75 14.02
C LEU A 333 -10.93 -1.11 12.67
N ARG A 334 -10.01 -2.07 12.64
CA ARG A 334 -9.34 -2.54 11.41
C ARG A 334 -10.25 -3.38 10.52
N GLU A 335 -11.35 -3.86 11.06
CA GLU A 335 -12.37 -4.65 10.34
C GLU A 335 -13.62 -3.86 9.96
N ILE A 336 -13.70 -2.56 10.29
CA ILE A 336 -14.84 -1.71 9.91
C ILE A 336 -15.11 -1.83 8.41
N TYR A 337 -16.29 -2.35 8.10
CA TYR A 337 -16.76 -2.54 6.74
C TYR A 337 -18.29 -2.37 6.66
N TYR A 338 -18.76 -1.18 7.02
CA TYR A 338 -20.14 -0.75 6.87
C TYR A 338 -20.14 0.73 6.47
N PHE A 339 -21.32 1.32 6.28
CA PHE A 339 -21.44 2.76 6.09
C PHE A 339 -22.37 3.38 7.13
N GLU A 340 -21.98 4.55 7.63
CA GLU A 340 -22.84 5.36 8.50
C GLU A 340 -24.12 5.82 7.77
N PRO A 341 -25.24 6.04 8.49
CA PRO A 341 -26.56 6.31 7.86
C PRO A 341 -26.64 7.58 6.99
N ASN A 342 -25.69 8.50 7.11
CA ASN A 342 -25.59 9.71 6.30
C ASN A 342 -24.64 9.58 5.11
N VAL A 343 -24.04 8.41 4.89
CA VAL A 343 -23.27 8.11 3.68
C VAL A 343 -24.21 7.72 2.54
N VAL A 344 -24.01 8.30 1.37
CA VAL A 344 -24.72 8.01 0.12
C VAL A 344 -23.72 7.47 -0.87
N GLY A 345 -23.62 6.15 -0.92
CA GLY A 345 -22.76 5.41 -1.81
C GLY A 345 -23.02 3.92 -1.61
N GLU A 346 -22.61 3.12 -2.57
CA GLU A 346 -22.60 1.67 -2.42
C GLU A 346 -21.15 1.22 -2.38
N PHE A 347 -20.86 0.17 -1.63
CA PHE A 347 -19.62 -0.55 -1.84
C PHE A 347 -19.57 -0.93 -3.32
N PRO A 348 -18.40 -0.85 -3.99
CA PRO A 348 -18.27 -1.44 -5.30
C PRO A 348 -18.75 -2.88 -5.13
N VAL A 349 -19.71 -3.28 -5.97
CA VAL A 349 -19.97 -4.70 -6.10
C VAL A 349 -18.60 -5.28 -6.38
N LYS A 350 -18.05 -6.11 -5.47
CA LYS A 350 -16.90 -6.96 -5.78
C LYS A 350 -17.37 -7.63 -7.06
N GLU A 351 -16.90 -7.17 -8.23
CA GLU A 351 -17.13 -7.91 -9.45
C GLU A 351 -16.66 -9.30 -9.06
N ALA A 352 -17.57 -10.28 -9.07
CA ALA A 352 -17.19 -11.65 -8.85
C ALA A 352 -16.02 -11.85 -9.81
N GLU A 353 -14.81 -12.03 -9.26
CA GLU A 353 -13.60 -12.07 -10.08
C GLU A 353 -13.93 -12.91 -11.30
N GLU A 354 -13.80 -12.33 -12.50
CA GLU A 354 -14.04 -13.10 -13.72
C GLU A 354 -13.27 -14.41 -13.54
N ALA A 355 -13.98 -15.53 -13.65
CA ALA A 355 -13.40 -16.84 -13.36
C ALA A 355 -12.02 -16.94 -14.04
N ILE A 356 -11.01 -17.38 -13.30
CA ILE A 356 -9.63 -17.44 -13.75
C ILE A 356 -9.59 -18.30 -15.02
N LYS A 357 -9.38 -17.65 -16.17
CA LYS A 357 -9.41 -18.31 -17.47
C LYS A 357 -8.08 -19.00 -17.72
N ILE A 358 -8.13 -20.32 -17.84
CA ILE A 358 -6.98 -21.17 -18.21
C ILE A 358 -7.23 -21.71 -19.62
N GLY A 359 -6.26 -21.50 -20.52
CA GLY A 359 -6.36 -22.03 -21.87
C GLY A 359 -5.89 -23.49 -21.93
N ALA A 360 -6.70 -24.39 -22.49
CA ALA A 360 -6.36 -25.80 -22.63
C ALA A 360 -6.29 -26.22 -24.10
N ILE A 361 -5.08 -26.53 -24.59
CA ILE A 361 -4.86 -26.82 -26.02
C ILE A 361 -4.71 -28.32 -26.23
N TYR A 362 -5.68 -28.93 -26.90
CA TYR A 362 -5.73 -30.38 -27.16
C TYR A 362 -6.36 -30.68 -28.53
N PRO A 363 -6.07 -31.84 -29.15
CA PRO A 363 -6.72 -32.23 -30.41
C PRO A 363 -8.16 -32.68 -30.14
N LEU A 364 -9.12 -31.75 -30.22
CA LEU A 364 -10.54 -32.04 -30.03
C LEU A 364 -11.21 -32.53 -31.31
N THR A 365 -10.58 -32.26 -32.47
CA THR A 365 -10.91 -32.87 -33.75
C THR A 365 -9.69 -33.51 -34.41
N GLY A 366 -9.88 -34.17 -35.56
CA GLY A 366 -8.82 -34.88 -36.27
C GLY A 366 -8.59 -36.31 -35.78
N SER A 367 -7.46 -36.91 -36.16
CA SER A 367 -7.16 -38.34 -35.90
C SER A 367 -6.98 -38.69 -34.43
N LEU A 368 -6.78 -37.68 -33.56
CA LEU A 368 -6.54 -37.83 -32.14
C LEU A 368 -7.70 -37.28 -31.27
N ALA A 369 -8.84 -36.96 -31.88
CA ALA A 369 -10.02 -36.40 -31.22
C ALA A 369 -10.48 -37.20 -29.99
N THR A 370 -10.42 -38.53 -30.06
CA THR A 370 -10.83 -39.42 -28.96
C THR A 370 -9.98 -39.17 -27.71
N SER A 371 -8.65 -39.13 -27.86
CA SER A 371 -7.75 -38.87 -26.73
C SER A 371 -7.89 -37.44 -26.21
N GLY A 372 -8.11 -36.46 -27.08
CA GLY A 372 -8.40 -35.09 -26.67
C GLY A 372 -9.71 -34.95 -25.89
N ALA A 373 -10.75 -35.71 -26.26
CA ALA A 373 -12.01 -35.75 -25.55
C ALA A 373 -11.87 -36.36 -24.14
N ASP A 374 -11.09 -37.43 -23.99
CA ASP A 374 -10.81 -38.04 -22.69
C ASP A 374 -10.08 -37.07 -21.75
N VAL A 375 -9.07 -36.36 -22.27
CA VAL A 375 -8.35 -35.33 -21.50
C VAL A 375 -9.26 -34.16 -21.13
N LYS A 376 -10.08 -33.68 -22.07
CA LYS A 376 -11.09 -32.64 -21.82
C LYS A 376 -12.03 -33.02 -20.67
N ASN A 377 -12.51 -34.26 -20.64
CA ASN A 377 -13.37 -34.74 -19.56
C ASN A 377 -12.63 -34.78 -18.21
N GLY A 378 -11.36 -35.21 -18.19
CA GLY A 378 -10.53 -35.19 -17.00
C GLY A 378 -10.31 -33.77 -16.46
N ILE A 379 -10.06 -32.81 -17.34
CA ILE A 379 -9.91 -31.39 -16.98
C ILE A 379 -11.22 -30.83 -16.40
N LEU A 380 -12.35 -31.10 -17.04
CA LEU A 380 -13.66 -30.64 -16.55
C LEU A 380 -14.01 -31.25 -15.18
N LEU A 381 -13.62 -32.50 -14.92
CA LEU A 381 -13.75 -33.10 -13.60
C LEU A 381 -12.87 -32.40 -12.57
N ALA A 382 -11.63 -32.04 -12.91
CA ALA A 382 -10.75 -31.30 -12.01
C ALA A 382 -11.32 -29.90 -11.69
N VAL A 383 -11.88 -29.20 -12.68
CA VAL A 383 -12.56 -27.92 -12.50
C VAL A 383 -13.76 -28.05 -11.57
N ASP A 384 -14.57 -29.10 -11.74
CA ASP A 384 -15.70 -29.36 -10.84
C ASP A 384 -15.24 -29.62 -9.40
N ILE A 385 -14.13 -30.35 -9.23
CA ILE A 385 -13.55 -30.62 -7.91
C ILE A 385 -13.03 -29.33 -7.25
N ILE A 386 -12.44 -28.40 -8.02
CA ILE A 386 -11.88 -27.15 -7.49
C ILE A 386 -12.97 -26.12 -7.21
N ASN A 387 -13.92 -25.95 -8.13
CA ASN A 387 -14.93 -24.89 -8.05
C ASN A 387 -16.07 -25.23 -7.08
N ASN A 388 -16.22 -26.49 -6.69
CA ASN A 388 -17.27 -26.99 -5.81
C ASN A 388 -16.69 -27.77 -4.64
N GLU A 389 -17.42 -27.83 -3.53
CA GLU A 389 -16.98 -28.57 -2.34
C GLU A 389 -17.31 -30.06 -2.47
N HIS A 390 -16.27 -30.90 -2.40
CA HIS A 390 -16.37 -32.35 -2.43
C HIS A 390 -15.69 -32.98 -1.21
N LYS A 391 -16.29 -34.04 -0.67
CA LYS A 391 -15.72 -34.82 0.44
C LYS A 391 -14.71 -35.84 -0.08
N MET A 392 -13.60 -35.35 -0.63
CA MET A 392 -12.50 -36.16 -1.16
C MET A 392 -11.18 -35.81 -0.46
N ASP A 393 -10.24 -36.74 -0.48
CA ASP A 393 -8.88 -36.55 0.02
C ASP A 393 -7.95 -36.14 -1.12
N LEU A 394 -8.25 -35.00 -1.74
CA LEU A 394 -7.49 -34.38 -2.82
C LEU A 394 -7.27 -32.90 -2.50
N PRO A 395 -6.12 -32.30 -2.87
CA PRO A 395 -5.92 -30.86 -2.75
C PRO A 395 -7.04 -30.08 -3.44
N LEU A 396 -7.46 -28.95 -2.87
CA LEU A 396 -8.52 -28.07 -3.37
C LEU A 396 -9.92 -28.71 -3.48
N ALA A 397 -10.10 -29.99 -3.14
CA ALA A 397 -11.42 -30.62 -3.21
C ALA A 397 -12.37 -30.17 -2.09
N ARG A 398 -11.83 -29.65 -0.98
CA ARG A 398 -12.62 -29.16 0.16
C ARG A 398 -12.88 -27.65 0.11
N SER A 399 -12.27 -26.94 -0.84
CA SER A 399 -12.46 -25.51 -1.05
C SER A 399 -13.61 -25.25 -2.03
N LYS A 400 -14.08 -24.00 -2.11
CA LYS A 400 -15.07 -23.54 -3.10
C LYS A 400 -14.41 -22.56 -4.05
N GLY A 401 -13.40 -23.03 -4.78
CA GLY A 401 -12.47 -22.21 -5.54
C GLY A 401 -11.05 -22.30 -4.99
N ILE A 402 -10.19 -21.38 -5.42
CA ILE A 402 -8.79 -21.30 -5.01
C ILE A 402 -8.70 -20.45 -3.72
N ASP A 403 -8.39 -21.08 -2.59
CA ASP A 403 -8.36 -20.41 -1.27
C ASP A 403 -7.34 -19.27 -1.18
N SER A 404 -6.17 -19.42 -1.83
CA SER A 404 -5.15 -18.36 -1.89
C SER A 404 -5.54 -17.17 -2.78
N LEU A 405 -6.68 -17.28 -3.47
CA LEU A 405 -7.26 -16.25 -4.33
C LEU A 405 -8.71 -16.00 -3.91
N ASP A 406 -8.98 -15.91 -2.60
CA ASP A 406 -10.29 -15.57 -2.04
C ASP A 406 -11.47 -16.44 -2.54
N GLY A 407 -11.21 -17.69 -2.94
CA GLY A 407 -12.24 -18.58 -3.49
C GLY A 407 -12.54 -18.36 -4.98
N ALA A 408 -11.62 -17.76 -5.73
CA ALA A 408 -11.72 -17.59 -7.17
C ALA A 408 -12.02 -18.92 -7.88
N LYS A 409 -12.93 -18.88 -8.85
CA LYS A 409 -13.28 -20.05 -9.66
C LYS A 409 -12.39 -20.13 -10.90
N ILE A 410 -12.17 -21.34 -11.39
CA ILE A 410 -11.45 -21.59 -12.64
C ILE A 410 -12.45 -21.76 -13.79
N GLU A 411 -12.17 -21.15 -14.93
CA GLU A 411 -12.83 -21.41 -16.20
C GLU A 411 -11.81 -21.95 -17.20
N ILE A 412 -12.14 -23.05 -17.89
CA ILE A 412 -11.27 -23.61 -18.94
C ILE A 412 -11.78 -23.19 -20.31
N VAL A 413 -10.91 -22.50 -21.04
CA VAL A 413 -11.16 -22.15 -22.44
C VAL A 413 -10.38 -23.12 -23.32
N PHE A 414 -11.09 -24.01 -24.00
CA PHE A 414 -10.47 -25.01 -24.86
C PHE A 414 -10.06 -24.44 -26.22
N GLY A 415 -8.88 -24.83 -26.70
CA GLY A 415 -8.41 -24.64 -28.07
C GLY A 415 -8.21 -25.97 -28.77
N ASP A 416 -8.76 -26.12 -29.98
CA ASP A 416 -8.64 -27.34 -30.77
C ASP A 416 -7.40 -27.30 -31.67
N SER A 417 -6.34 -28.01 -31.27
CA SER A 417 -5.11 -28.08 -32.06
C SER A 417 -5.23 -28.98 -33.28
N GLN A 418 -6.27 -29.82 -33.38
CA GLN A 418 -6.44 -30.83 -34.45
C GLN A 418 -5.25 -31.80 -34.61
N GLY A 419 -4.27 -31.76 -33.69
CA GLY A 419 -2.97 -32.42 -33.81
C GLY A 419 -1.98 -31.76 -34.79
N SER A 420 -2.25 -30.52 -35.23
CA SER A 420 -1.41 -29.77 -36.17
C SER A 420 -0.66 -28.61 -35.48
N PRO A 421 0.64 -28.42 -35.76
CA PRO A 421 1.40 -27.29 -35.22
C PRO A 421 0.81 -25.92 -35.55
N SER A 422 0.30 -25.74 -36.78
CA SER A 422 -0.30 -24.47 -37.21
C SER A 422 -1.58 -24.12 -36.46
N ALA A 423 -2.42 -25.12 -36.16
CA ALA A 423 -3.64 -24.93 -35.39
C ALA A 423 -3.34 -24.74 -33.90
N GLY A 424 -2.36 -25.44 -33.33
CA GLY A 424 -1.90 -25.19 -31.97
C GLY A 424 -1.39 -23.77 -31.77
N LYS A 425 -0.60 -23.25 -32.72
CA LYS A 425 -0.15 -21.85 -32.72
C LYS A 425 -1.33 -20.87 -32.72
N TYR A 426 -2.25 -21.04 -33.67
CA TYR A 426 -3.43 -20.19 -33.80
C TYR A 426 -4.30 -20.18 -32.53
N GLU A 427 -4.56 -21.35 -31.94
CA GLU A 427 -5.34 -21.44 -30.71
C GLU A 427 -4.61 -20.80 -29.54
N THR A 428 -3.29 -20.92 -29.47
CA THR A 428 -2.49 -20.20 -28.46
C THR A 428 -2.68 -18.69 -28.59
N GLU A 429 -2.56 -18.15 -29.82
CA GLU A 429 -2.78 -16.72 -30.07
C GLU A 429 -4.20 -16.28 -29.72
N ARG A 430 -5.22 -17.07 -30.08
CA ARG A 430 -6.62 -16.77 -29.74
C ARG A 430 -6.83 -16.72 -28.23
N LEU A 431 -6.35 -17.74 -27.52
CA LEU A 431 -6.51 -17.86 -26.07
C LEU A 431 -5.82 -16.72 -25.32
N THR A 432 -4.60 -16.34 -25.73
CA THR A 432 -3.89 -15.24 -25.06
C THR A 432 -4.41 -13.86 -25.47
N ASP A 433 -4.72 -13.63 -26.75
CA ASP A 433 -4.97 -12.27 -27.25
C ASP A 433 -6.43 -11.86 -27.11
N LYS A 434 -7.35 -12.81 -27.30
CA LYS A 434 -8.80 -12.54 -27.28
C LYS A 434 -9.43 -12.96 -25.95
N GLU A 435 -9.11 -14.16 -25.49
CA GLU A 435 -9.75 -14.75 -24.29
C GLU A 435 -9.02 -14.37 -22.99
N LYS A 436 -7.83 -13.77 -23.10
CA LYS A 436 -7.03 -13.23 -21.98
C LYS A 436 -6.79 -14.28 -20.88
N VAL A 437 -6.47 -15.51 -21.28
CA VAL A 437 -6.12 -16.57 -20.31
C VAL A 437 -4.84 -16.22 -19.56
N VAL A 438 -4.78 -16.55 -18.27
CA VAL A 438 -3.63 -16.24 -17.40
C VAL A 438 -2.53 -17.29 -17.49
N THR A 439 -2.87 -18.51 -17.94
CA THR A 439 -1.91 -19.59 -18.18
C THR A 439 -2.48 -20.56 -19.21
N LEU A 440 -1.60 -21.40 -19.77
CA LEU A 440 -1.90 -22.43 -20.74
C LEU A 440 -1.56 -23.82 -20.18
N ILE A 441 -2.35 -24.83 -20.54
CA ILE A 441 -2.10 -26.25 -20.27
C ILE A 441 -2.24 -27.09 -21.55
N GLY A 442 -1.43 -28.14 -21.67
CA GLY A 442 -1.31 -28.97 -22.89
C GLY A 442 0.06 -28.81 -23.54
N CYS A 443 0.25 -28.96 -24.84
CA CYS A 443 -0.24 -30.07 -25.67
C CYS A 443 0.56 -31.34 -25.33
N TYR A 444 0.13 -32.52 -25.81
CA TYR A 444 0.95 -33.74 -25.67
C TYR A 444 1.68 -34.16 -26.95
N GLN A 445 1.38 -33.54 -28.10
CA GLN A 445 2.17 -33.73 -29.32
C GLN A 445 3.32 -32.72 -29.36
N SER A 446 4.56 -33.20 -29.29
CA SER A 446 5.73 -32.30 -29.17
C SER A 446 5.86 -31.27 -30.30
N ALA A 447 5.43 -31.58 -31.52
CA ALA A 447 5.46 -30.63 -32.63
C ALA A 447 4.43 -29.50 -32.47
N VAL A 448 3.30 -29.77 -31.83
CA VAL A 448 2.29 -28.74 -31.50
C VAL A 448 2.77 -27.92 -30.31
N THR A 449 3.30 -28.59 -29.30
CA THR A 449 3.86 -27.94 -28.11
C THR A 449 4.97 -26.96 -28.46
N ALA A 450 5.84 -27.28 -29.42
CA ALA A 450 6.94 -26.41 -29.82
C ALA A 450 6.46 -25.07 -30.42
N GLU A 451 5.43 -25.08 -31.25
CA GLU A 451 4.88 -23.85 -31.81
C GLU A 451 4.09 -23.05 -30.75
N ALA A 452 3.33 -23.74 -29.91
CA ALA A 452 2.56 -23.11 -28.83
C ALA A 452 3.48 -22.52 -27.74
N SER A 453 4.58 -23.19 -27.39
CA SER A 453 5.53 -22.71 -26.38
C SER A 453 6.27 -21.46 -26.83
N GLN A 454 6.60 -21.35 -28.12
CA GLN A 454 7.20 -20.12 -28.63
C GLN A 454 6.25 -18.93 -28.49
N VAL A 455 4.96 -19.11 -28.81
CA VAL A 455 3.96 -18.04 -28.66
C VAL A 455 3.73 -17.69 -27.19
N ALA A 456 3.70 -18.68 -26.31
CA ALA A 456 3.55 -18.45 -24.87
C ALA A 456 4.76 -17.68 -24.29
N GLU A 457 5.97 -18.05 -24.69
CA GLU A 457 7.21 -17.38 -24.31
C GLU A 457 7.23 -15.92 -24.77
N ASP A 458 6.94 -15.67 -26.06
CA ASP A 458 6.90 -14.32 -26.63
C ASP A 458 5.90 -13.41 -25.91
N LYS A 459 4.88 -13.98 -25.26
CA LYS A 459 3.82 -13.28 -24.54
C LYS A 459 3.98 -13.28 -23.02
N GLY A 460 5.01 -13.95 -22.48
CA GLY A 460 5.21 -14.08 -21.05
C GLY A 460 4.08 -14.83 -20.33
N ILE A 461 3.40 -15.76 -21.00
CA ILE A 461 2.30 -16.53 -20.42
C ILE A 461 2.82 -17.91 -19.99
N PRO A 462 2.71 -18.29 -18.71
CA PRO A 462 3.12 -19.61 -18.26
C PRO A 462 2.38 -20.72 -19.02
N PHE A 463 3.13 -21.69 -19.56
CA PHE A 463 2.60 -22.83 -20.29
C PHE A 463 3.13 -24.14 -19.70
N LEU A 464 2.22 -24.90 -19.08
CA LEU A 464 2.53 -26.16 -18.42
C LEU A 464 2.21 -27.36 -19.33
N THR A 465 3.20 -28.21 -19.58
CA THR A 465 3.01 -29.48 -20.30
C THR A 465 3.33 -30.68 -19.43
N ALA A 466 2.45 -31.67 -19.41
CA ALA A 466 2.66 -32.89 -18.60
C ALA A 466 3.47 -33.99 -19.32
N THR A 467 3.58 -33.92 -20.66
CA THR A 467 3.95 -35.12 -21.45
C THR A 467 4.81 -34.87 -22.68
N SER A 468 5.09 -33.62 -23.05
CA SER A 468 5.88 -33.32 -24.25
C SER A 468 7.38 -33.32 -23.96
N THR A 469 8.11 -34.30 -24.50
CA THR A 469 9.52 -34.55 -24.12
C THR A 469 10.53 -34.34 -25.25
N ALA A 470 10.17 -33.63 -26.33
CA ALA A 470 11.13 -33.38 -27.41
C ALA A 470 12.32 -32.56 -26.88
N PRO A 471 13.58 -32.93 -27.19
CA PRO A 471 14.76 -32.21 -26.68
C PRO A 471 14.76 -30.71 -27.01
N SER A 472 14.16 -30.32 -28.14
CA SER A 472 14.01 -28.92 -28.53
C SER A 472 13.22 -28.10 -27.51
N LEU A 473 12.24 -28.69 -26.83
CA LEU A 473 11.43 -27.99 -25.82
C LEU A 473 12.23 -27.71 -24.55
N THR A 474 13.09 -28.64 -24.13
CA THR A 474 13.84 -28.56 -22.87
C THR A 474 15.20 -27.86 -23.01
N GLN A 475 15.69 -27.67 -24.24
CA GLN A 475 17.01 -27.05 -24.52
C GLN A 475 16.91 -25.58 -24.94
N GLN A 476 15.70 -25.06 -25.18
CA GLN A 476 15.47 -23.71 -25.69
C GLN A 476 15.59 -22.60 -24.63
N GLY A 477 15.65 -22.94 -23.34
CA GLY A 477 15.84 -21.95 -22.27
C GLY A 477 14.65 -21.01 -22.06
N HIS A 478 13.45 -21.43 -22.46
CA HIS A 478 12.20 -20.70 -22.22
C HIS A 478 11.98 -20.46 -20.72
N LEU A 479 11.62 -19.23 -20.36
CA LEU A 479 11.35 -18.82 -18.99
C LEU A 479 9.91 -19.11 -18.56
N TYR A 480 8.99 -19.24 -19.52
CA TYR A 480 7.56 -19.40 -19.28
C TYR A 480 7.02 -20.77 -19.70
N PHE A 481 7.87 -21.74 -20.03
CA PHE A 481 7.48 -23.10 -20.39
C PHE A 481 7.95 -24.11 -19.33
N PHE A 482 7.03 -24.94 -18.83
CA PHE A 482 7.23 -25.82 -17.68
C PHE A 482 6.85 -27.27 -17.96
#